data_AF-A0A538CJA9-F1
#
_entry.id   AF-A0A538CJA9-F1
#
_cell.length_a   1.000
_cell.length_b   1.000
_cell.length_c   1.000
_cell.angle_alpha   90.00
_cell.angle_beta   90.00
_cell.angle_gamma   90.00
#
_symmetry.space_group_name_H-M   'P 1'
#
loop_
_entity.id
_entity.type
_entity.pdbx_description
1 polymer ?
#
loop_
_entity_poly.entity_id
_entity_poly.type
_entity_poly.pdbx_seq_one_letter_code
_entity_poly.pdbx_strand_id
1 'polypeptide(L)'
;MKRLRAQDGFAVAIAIWLLLLGLLFGGLAMSQALLGLHKANASWNSTRAHAAAEAGARMAVYAINTLGLNGASVTHPPSALDWTQCAAKADATAPMTTVSVGIGKAWCDPVPIDLGGGATATYSLSSVINCNAEVGYNPLPAVLSLGTIQDCLKRKIVATGTVDGVTRRVYEEARAAATANVVGALGINLIGGVTLQLARPVPGTLRECIPNGGTSADPSSSC
;
A
#
# COMPACT_ATOMS: atom_id res chain seq x y z
N MET A 1 -61.18 -4.46 -62.67
CA MET A 1 -59.93 -4.76 -61.95
C MET A 1 -59.02 -3.54 -61.96
N LYS A 2 -59.00 -2.73 -60.88
CA LYS A 2 -58.00 -1.65 -60.65
C LYS A 2 -58.33 -0.98 -59.31
N ARG A 3 -57.92 -1.57 -58.19
CA ARG A 3 -57.94 -0.88 -56.87
C ARG A 3 -56.98 -1.42 -55.82
N LEU A 4 -56.31 -2.56 -56.06
CA LEU A 4 -55.31 -3.11 -55.11
C LEU A 4 -53.92 -2.46 -55.22
N ARG A 5 -53.53 -1.92 -56.38
CA ARG A 5 -52.17 -1.35 -56.59
C ARG A 5 -51.89 -0.02 -55.88
N ALA A 6 -52.89 0.63 -55.28
CA ALA A 6 -52.73 1.95 -54.66
C ALA A 6 -52.50 1.89 -53.14
N GLN A 7 -52.67 0.73 -52.48
CA GLN A 7 -52.48 0.59 -51.03
C GLN A 7 -51.11 0.01 -50.63
N ASP A 8 -50.47 -0.76 -51.52
CA ASP A 8 -49.16 -1.38 -51.21
C ASP A 8 -47.97 -0.41 -51.31
N GLY A 9 -48.11 0.71 -52.03
CA GLY A 9 -47.03 1.68 -52.22
C GLY A 9 -46.64 2.47 -50.96
N PHE A 10 -47.56 2.58 -50.00
CA PHE A 10 -47.33 3.33 -48.76
C PHE A 10 -46.82 2.46 -47.60
N ALA A 11 -47.16 1.15 -47.61
CA ALA A 11 -46.80 0.22 -46.55
C ALA A 11 -45.28 -0.03 -46.48
N VAL A 12 -44.61 -0.05 -47.63
CA VAL A 12 -43.16 -0.31 -47.72
C VAL A 12 -42.34 0.82 -47.07
N ALA A 13 -42.71 2.08 -47.33
CA ALA A 13 -42.01 3.23 -46.74
C ALA A 13 -42.19 3.28 -45.21
N ILE A 14 -43.38 2.96 -44.70
CA ILE A 14 -43.66 2.91 -43.26
C ILE A 14 -42.85 1.79 -42.60
N ALA A 15 -42.77 0.60 -43.21
CA ALA A 15 -41.98 -0.51 -42.69
C ALA A 15 -40.48 -0.17 -42.62
N ILE A 16 -39.95 0.50 -43.64
CA ILE A 16 -38.54 0.98 -43.66
C ILE A 16 -38.31 2.00 -42.54
N TRP A 17 -39.25 2.93 -42.32
CA TRP A 17 -39.16 3.91 -41.25
C TRP A 17 -39.18 3.27 -39.85
N LEU A 18 -40.04 2.27 -39.63
CA LEU A 18 -40.09 1.52 -38.37
C LEU A 18 -38.81 0.72 -38.14
N LEU A 19 -38.25 0.11 -39.18
CA LEU A 19 -36.96 -0.58 -39.09
C LEU A 19 -35.80 0.38 -38.79
N LEU A 20 -35.78 1.57 -39.42
CA LEU A 20 -34.79 2.61 -39.14
C LEU A 20 -34.89 3.12 -37.70
N LEU A 21 -36.11 3.37 -37.22
CA LEU A 21 -36.34 3.74 -35.81
C LEU A 21 -35.89 2.63 -34.87
N GLY A 22 -36.23 1.37 -35.16
CA GLY A 22 -35.78 0.22 -34.39
C GLY A 22 -34.25 0.09 -34.34
N LEU A 23 -33.57 0.34 -35.46
CA LEU A 23 -32.11 0.34 -35.55
C LEU A 23 -31.49 1.49 -34.73
N LEU A 24 -32.10 2.69 -34.79
CA LEU A 24 -31.67 3.87 -34.03
C LEU A 24 -31.80 3.64 -32.53
N PHE A 25 -32.95 3.13 -32.07
CA PHE A 25 -33.17 2.79 -30.67
C PHE A 25 -32.27 1.64 -30.21
N GLY A 26 -32.08 0.62 -31.05
CA GLY A 26 -31.16 -0.50 -30.77
C GLY A 26 -29.71 -0.05 -30.64
N GLY A 27 -29.24 0.83 -31.55
CA GLY A 27 -27.90 1.40 -31.52
C GLY A 27 -27.67 2.30 -30.29
N LEU A 28 -28.66 3.12 -29.92
CA LEU A 28 -28.61 3.92 -28.69
C LEU A 28 -28.56 3.04 -27.44
N ALA A 29 -29.37 1.99 -27.37
CA ALA A 29 -29.34 1.04 -26.26
C ALA A 29 -27.98 0.34 -26.14
N MET A 30 -27.39 -0.12 -27.25
CA MET A 30 -26.06 -0.74 -27.26
C MET A 30 -24.95 0.23 -26.82
N SER A 31 -24.96 1.47 -27.29
CA SER A 31 -23.95 2.46 -26.87
C SER A 31 -24.03 2.77 -25.38
N GLN A 32 -25.24 2.91 -24.81
CA GLN A 32 -25.44 3.07 -23.37
C GLN A 32 -25.00 1.84 -22.58
N ALA A 33 -25.27 0.63 -23.09
CA ALA A 33 -24.83 -0.61 -22.48
C ALA A 33 -23.28 -0.73 -22.45
N LEU A 34 -22.61 -0.38 -23.54
CA LEU A 34 -21.14 -0.37 -23.62
C LEU A 34 -20.52 0.67 -22.68
N LEU A 35 -21.11 1.87 -22.60
CA LEU A 35 -20.69 2.90 -21.66
C LEU A 35 -20.89 2.45 -20.20
N GLY A 36 -21.99 1.76 -19.91
CA GLY A 36 -22.25 1.17 -18.60
C GLY A 36 -21.24 0.09 -18.24
N LEU A 37 -20.93 -0.82 -19.18
CA LEU A 37 -19.96 -1.89 -19.00
C LEU A 37 -18.55 -1.33 -18.74
N HIS A 38 -18.14 -0.31 -19.50
CA HIS A 38 -16.85 0.34 -19.29
C HIS A 38 -16.75 1.00 -17.92
N LYS A 39 -17.80 1.71 -17.48
CA LYS A 39 -17.83 2.31 -16.13
C LYS A 39 -17.77 1.25 -15.03
N ALA A 40 -18.52 0.15 -15.19
CA ALA A 40 -18.51 -0.95 -14.23
C ALA A 40 -17.12 -1.60 -14.13
N ASN A 41 -16.49 -1.90 -15.27
CA ASN A 41 -15.15 -2.49 -15.31
C ASN A 41 -14.09 -1.54 -14.73
N ALA A 42 -14.16 -0.25 -15.05
CA ALA A 42 -13.24 0.75 -14.50
C ALA A 42 -13.36 0.86 -12.97
N SER A 43 -14.59 0.87 -12.44
CA SER A 43 -14.82 0.85 -10.99
C SER A 43 -14.27 -0.42 -10.35
N TRP A 44 -14.49 -1.57 -10.97
CA TRP A 44 -14.07 -2.86 -10.43
C TRP A 44 -12.55 -3.01 -10.40
N ASN A 45 -11.88 -2.63 -11.49
CA ASN A 45 -10.41 -2.63 -11.57
C ASN A 45 -9.80 -1.63 -10.59
N SER A 46 -10.44 -0.48 -10.39
CA SER A 46 -10.04 0.49 -9.36
C SER A 46 -10.11 -0.10 -7.95
N THR A 47 -11.21 -0.76 -7.60
CA THR A 47 -11.35 -1.42 -6.28
C THR A 47 -10.34 -2.53 -6.10
N ARG A 48 -10.09 -3.33 -7.14
CA ARG A 48 -9.08 -4.41 -7.12
C ARG A 48 -7.66 -3.87 -6.95
N ALA A 49 -7.31 -2.80 -7.65
CA ALA A 49 -6.01 -2.16 -7.51
C ALA A 49 -5.83 -1.56 -6.10
N HIS A 50 -6.89 -1.01 -5.50
CA HIS A 50 -6.87 -0.56 -4.11
C HIS A 50 -6.65 -1.72 -3.14
N ALA A 51 -7.40 -2.82 -3.28
CA ALA A 51 -7.23 -4.02 -2.47
C ALA A 51 -5.82 -4.63 -2.61
N ALA A 52 -5.24 -4.59 -3.82
CA ALA A 52 -3.86 -5.00 -4.05
C ALA A 52 -2.86 -4.11 -3.29
N ALA A 53 -3.09 -2.79 -3.26
CA ALA A 53 -2.27 -1.86 -2.50
C ALA A 53 -2.37 -2.10 -0.98
N GLU A 54 -3.58 -2.30 -0.45
CA GLU A 54 -3.79 -2.65 0.96
C GLU A 54 -3.11 -3.98 1.33
N ALA A 55 -3.22 -5.00 0.46
CA ALA A 55 -2.54 -6.27 0.66
C ALA A 55 -1.01 -6.09 0.71
N GLY A 56 -0.47 -5.23 -0.16
CA GLY A 56 0.95 -4.86 -0.13
C GLY A 56 1.37 -4.20 1.19
N ALA A 57 0.56 -3.29 1.74
CA ALA A 57 0.85 -2.64 3.01
C ALA A 57 0.83 -3.64 4.18
N ARG A 58 -0.15 -4.54 4.22
CA ARG A 58 -0.22 -5.61 5.24
C ARG A 58 0.94 -6.60 5.15
N MET A 59 1.35 -6.97 3.93
CA MET A 59 2.53 -7.81 3.70
C MET A 59 3.80 -7.13 4.22
N ALA A 60 3.93 -5.81 4.06
CA ALA A 60 5.04 -5.05 4.61
C ALA A 60 5.08 -5.11 6.14
N VAL A 61 3.93 -4.96 6.82
CA VAL A 61 3.83 -5.11 8.29
C VAL A 61 4.21 -6.54 8.72
N TYR A 62 3.73 -7.55 8.00
CA TYR A 62 4.10 -8.95 8.25
C TYR A 62 5.62 -9.18 8.10
N ALA A 63 6.23 -8.64 7.05
CA ALA A 63 7.66 -8.75 6.80
C ALA A 63 8.51 -8.06 7.90
N ILE A 64 8.08 -6.88 8.37
CA ILE A 64 8.71 -6.18 9.50
C ILE A 64 8.72 -7.07 10.76
N ASN A 65 7.60 -7.72 11.03
CA ASN A 65 7.41 -8.56 12.21
C ASN A 65 8.20 -9.87 12.14
N THR A 66 8.22 -10.53 10.99
CA THR A 66 8.91 -11.82 10.80
C THR A 66 10.43 -11.68 10.82
N LEU A 67 10.97 -10.57 10.30
CA LEU A 67 12.41 -10.31 10.28
C LEU A 67 12.92 -9.59 11.53
N GLY A 68 12.05 -9.29 12.50
CA GLY A 68 12.45 -8.60 13.74
C GLY A 68 13.05 -7.21 13.48
N LEU A 69 12.67 -6.54 12.39
CA LEU A 69 13.26 -5.28 11.93
C LEU A 69 13.06 -4.09 12.91
N ASN A 70 12.14 -4.22 13.86
CA ASN A 70 11.96 -3.27 14.96
C ASN A 70 12.75 -3.66 16.21
N GLY A 71 13.20 -4.92 16.32
CA GLY A 71 13.94 -5.42 17.48
C GLY A 71 15.43 -5.15 17.46
N ALA A 72 16.00 -5.08 16.25
CA ALA A 72 17.38 -4.68 16.06
C ALA A 72 17.66 -3.25 16.58
N SER A 73 16.70 -2.32 16.46
CA SER A 73 16.87 -0.92 16.88
C SER A 73 16.89 -0.71 18.40
N VAL A 74 16.46 -1.69 19.20
CA VAL A 74 16.36 -1.59 20.67
C VAL A 74 17.57 -2.21 21.37
N THR A 75 18.18 -3.20 20.71
CA THR A 75 19.25 -4.04 21.28
C THR A 75 20.64 -3.56 20.89
N HIS A 76 20.76 -2.71 19.86
CA HIS A 76 22.04 -2.20 19.38
C HIS A 76 22.21 -0.71 19.73
N PRO A 77 23.43 -0.27 20.11
CA PRO A 77 23.77 1.14 20.06
C PRO A 77 23.54 1.65 18.62
N PRO A 78 23.26 2.94 18.40
CA PRO A 78 22.86 3.47 17.10
C PRO A 78 23.99 3.37 16.05
N SER A 79 24.29 2.17 15.58
CA SER A 79 24.84 1.96 14.25
C SER A 79 23.73 2.39 13.28
N ALA A 80 24.01 3.43 12.50
CA ALA A 80 23.10 3.98 11.49
C ALA A 80 22.56 2.92 10.49
N LEU A 81 23.15 1.72 10.50
CA LEU A 81 22.85 0.58 9.63
C LEU A 81 21.56 -0.18 9.99
N ASP A 82 21.09 -0.17 11.25
CA ASP A 82 19.91 -0.95 11.66
C ASP A 82 18.59 -0.19 11.47
N TRP A 83 18.65 1.14 11.64
CA TRP A 83 17.54 2.08 11.44
C TRP A 83 17.13 2.20 9.97
N THR A 84 17.98 1.67 9.10
CA THR A 84 17.90 1.71 7.64
C THR A 84 17.67 0.33 7.06
N GLN A 85 17.20 -0.68 7.80
CA GLN A 85 16.94 -2.01 7.19
C GLN A 85 15.53 -2.14 6.58
N CYS A 86 15.49 -2.82 5.45
CA CYS A 86 14.33 -3.12 4.61
C CYS A 86 14.14 -4.62 4.46
N ALA A 87 12.90 -5.06 4.28
CA ALA A 87 12.61 -6.44 3.92
C ALA A 87 12.56 -6.57 2.39
N ALA A 88 13.45 -7.35 1.78
CA ALA A 88 13.51 -7.58 0.34
C ALA A 88 13.42 -9.06 0.00
N LYS A 89 13.14 -9.37 -1.27
CA LYS A 89 13.30 -10.70 -1.84
C LYS A 89 14.32 -10.66 -2.97
N ALA A 90 15.16 -11.69 -3.05
CA ALA A 90 16.07 -11.87 -4.19
C ALA A 90 15.30 -12.29 -5.47
N ASP A 91 14.24 -13.08 -5.31
CA ASP A 91 13.31 -13.49 -6.37
C ASP A 91 11.90 -13.75 -5.78
N ALA A 92 10.89 -13.96 -6.62
CA ALA A 92 9.50 -14.13 -6.17
C ALA A 92 9.30 -15.31 -5.19
N THR A 93 10.13 -16.34 -5.32
CA THR A 93 10.12 -17.59 -4.54
C THR A 93 11.03 -17.56 -3.31
N ALA A 94 11.94 -16.60 -3.24
CA ALA A 94 12.93 -16.49 -2.17
C ALA A 94 12.25 -16.08 -0.85
N PRO A 95 12.80 -16.55 0.29
CA PRO A 95 12.41 -16.03 1.58
C PRO A 95 12.70 -14.53 1.66
N MET A 96 11.93 -13.85 2.50
CA MET A 96 12.21 -12.45 2.83
C MET A 96 13.57 -12.34 3.54
N THR A 97 14.39 -11.38 3.14
CA THR A 97 15.70 -11.09 3.74
C THR A 97 15.83 -9.61 4.09
N THR A 98 16.82 -9.26 4.90
CA THR A 98 17.10 -7.86 5.24
C THR A 98 18.08 -7.23 4.25
N VAL A 99 17.86 -5.96 3.88
CA VAL A 99 18.73 -5.15 3.02
C VAL A 99 18.84 -3.74 3.61
N SER A 100 19.99 -3.08 3.51
CA SER A 100 20.18 -1.72 4.00
C SER A 100 19.69 -0.65 3.01
N VAL A 101 19.09 0.42 3.53
CA VAL A 101 18.81 1.67 2.82
C VAL A 101 20.15 2.32 2.54
N GLY A 102 20.43 2.62 1.27
CA GLY A 102 21.66 3.29 0.86
C GLY A 102 21.87 4.62 1.61
N ILE A 103 23.12 4.99 1.82
CA ILE A 103 23.51 6.23 2.50
C ILE A 103 22.83 7.42 1.80
N GLY A 104 22.14 8.27 2.58
CA GLY A 104 21.45 9.47 2.07
C GLY A 104 20.02 9.24 1.56
N LYS A 105 19.47 8.02 1.64
CA LYS A 105 18.06 7.75 1.34
C LYS A 105 17.22 7.73 2.63
N ALA A 106 16.03 8.30 2.59
CA ALA A 106 15.05 8.26 3.70
C ALA A 106 14.10 7.05 3.64
N TRP A 107 14.09 6.36 2.49
CA TRP A 107 13.18 5.27 2.18
C TRP A 107 13.92 4.09 1.57
N CYS A 108 13.40 2.91 1.87
CA CYS A 108 13.77 1.66 1.23
C CYS A 108 13.43 1.67 -0.25
N ASP A 109 14.27 1.01 -1.05
CA ASP A 109 13.92 0.74 -2.43
C ASP A 109 12.63 -0.10 -2.49
N PRO A 110 11.73 0.14 -3.46
CA PRO A 110 10.44 -0.54 -3.52
C PRO A 110 10.61 -2.05 -3.68
N VAL A 111 9.85 -2.81 -2.90
CA VAL A 111 9.90 -4.27 -2.87
C VAL A 111 8.70 -4.81 -3.65
N PRO A 112 8.91 -5.54 -4.75
CA PRO A 112 7.83 -6.10 -5.53
C PRO A 112 7.22 -7.32 -4.83
N ILE A 113 5.89 -7.43 -4.94
CA ILE A 113 5.07 -8.55 -4.52
C ILE A 113 4.19 -8.96 -5.70
N ASP A 114 4.24 -10.24 -6.04
CA ASP A 114 3.24 -10.85 -6.90
C ASP A 114 2.07 -11.36 -6.04
N LEU A 115 0.86 -10.86 -6.30
CA LEU A 115 -0.35 -11.29 -5.62
C LEU A 115 -1.09 -12.40 -6.40
N GLY A 116 -0.58 -12.76 -7.59
CA GLY A 116 -1.20 -13.73 -8.49
C GLY A 116 -2.37 -13.14 -9.28
N GLY A 117 -2.78 -13.86 -10.33
CA GLY A 117 -3.97 -13.49 -11.11
C GLY A 117 -3.87 -12.14 -11.85
N GLY A 118 -2.65 -11.70 -12.19
CA GLY A 118 -2.41 -10.42 -12.87
C GLY A 118 -2.37 -9.20 -11.95
N ALA A 119 -2.48 -9.39 -10.63
CA ALA A 119 -2.34 -8.34 -9.64
C ALA A 119 -0.91 -8.29 -9.10
N THR A 120 -0.30 -7.10 -9.11
CA THR A 120 1.01 -6.87 -8.49
C THR A 120 0.90 -5.78 -7.43
N ALA A 121 1.79 -5.82 -6.45
CA ALA A 121 1.96 -4.73 -5.51
C ALA A 121 3.44 -4.44 -5.32
N THR A 122 3.77 -3.21 -4.96
CA THR A 122 5.11 -2.80 -4.55
C THR A 122 4.97 -2.00 -3.26
N TYR A 123 5.76 -2.30 -2.24
CA TYR A 123 5.77 -1.49 -1.02
C TYR A 123 7.15 -0.90 -0.75
N SER A 124 7.18 0.25 -0.10
CA SER A 124 8.39 0.89 0.41
C SER A 124 8.19 1.22 1.89
N LEU A 125 9.28 1.09 2.65
CA LEU A 125 9.34 1.34 4.08
C LEU A 125 10.22 2.57 4.33
N SER A 126 9.80 3.46 5.23
CA SER A 126 10.69 4.51 5.71
C SER A 126 11.75 3.93 6.64
N SER A 127 12.81 4.71 6.90
CA SER A 127 13.65 4.50 8.07
C SER A 127 12.81 4.49 9.36
N VAL A 128 13.33 3.84 10.40
CA VAL A 128 12.68 3.85 11.73
C VAL A 128 12.70 5.27 12.29
N ILE A 129 11.56 5.72 12.78
CA ILE A 129 11.39 7.02 13.45
C ILE A 129 11.07 6.72 14.91
N ASN A 130 11.83 7.28 15.86
CA ASN A 130 11.47 7.22 17.27
C ASN A 130 10.29 8.17 17.51
N CYS A 131 9.15 7.66 18.00
CA CYS A 131 7.97 8.49 18.26
C CYS A 131 8.26 9.58 19.31
N ASN A 132 9.21 9.33 20.21
CA ASN A 132 9.62 10.28 21.25
C ASN A 132 10.44 11.46 20.68
N ALA A 133 11.02 11.29 19.48
CA ALA A 133 11.75 12.36 18.79
C ALA A 133 10.80 13.38 18.10
N GLU A 134 9.58 12.98 17.73
CA GLU A 134 8.58 13.88 17.11
C GLU A 134 8.02 14.93 18.09
N VAL A 135 8.14 14.73 19.41
CA VAL A 135 7.53 15.59 20.46
C VAL A 135 8.50 16.64 21.04
N GLY A 136 9.70 16.80 20.46
CA GLY A 136 10.74 17.68 20.98
C GLY A 136 11.71 16.96 21.91
N TYR A 137 12.74 16.36 21.29
CA TYR A 137 14.02 15.92 21.86
C TYR A 137 14.05 15.29 23.26
N ASN A 138 14.20 13.97 23.29
CA ASN A 138 15.36 13.37 23.96
C ASN A 138 15.85 12.17 23.11
N PRO A 139 17.09 12.16 22.58
CA PRO A 139 17.65 11.02 21.84
C PRO A 139 18.05 9.86 22.77
N LEU A 140 17.93 10.05 24.08
CA LEU A 140 18.05 9.01 25.06
C LEU A 140 16.68 8.35 25.25
N PRO A 141 16.62 7.00 25.31
CA PRO A 141 15.41 6.33 25.73
C PRO A 141 14.89 6.99 27.01
N ALA A 142 13.61 7.32 27.06
CA ALA A 142 13.00 7.80 28.28
C ALA A 142 13.13 6.69 29.33
N VAL A 143 14.13 6.81 30.21
CA VAL A 143 14.32 5.91 31.34
C VAL A 143 13.20 6.21 32.32
N LEU A 144 12.06 5.56 32.09
CA LEU A 144 10.95 5.54 33.04
C LEU A 144 11.45 4.72 34.23
N SER A 145 11.80 5.42 35.32
CA SER A 145 12.14 4.91 36.66
C SER A 145 12.97 3.61 36.70
N LEU A 146 14.22 3.69 37.17
CA LEU A 146 15.01 2.55 37.67
C LEU A 146 14.81 1.23 36.90
N GLY A 147 15.42 1.14 35.72
CA GLY A 147 15.64 -0.14 35.06
C GLY A 147 14.68 -0.50 33.93
N THR A 148 13.81 0.40 33.45
CA THR A 148 13.02 0.16 32.23
C THR A 148 13.11 1.30 31.22
N ILE A 149 13.51 0.98 29.99
CA ILE A 149 13.51 1.86 28.82
C ILE A 149 12.28 1.51 27.99
N GLN A 150 11.41 2.47 27.69
CA GLN A 150 10.30 2.27 26.75
C GLN A 150 10.45 3.19 25.54
N ASP A 151 10.70 2.58 24.38
CA ASP A 151 10.77 3.28 23.10
C ASP A 151 9.57 2.94 22.23
N CYS A 152 8.99 3.98 21.63
CA CYS A 152 8.00 3.83 20.57
C CYS A 152 8.71 4.00 19.23
N LEU A 153 8.54 3.01 18.36
CA LEU A 153 9.12 2.95 17.04
C LEU A 153 8.00 3.08 16.01
N LYS A 154 8.16 4.00 15.07
CA LYS A 154 7.23 4.27 13.98
C LYS A 154 7.93 4.00 12.65
N ARG A 155 7.23 3.34 11.73
CA ARG A 155 7.60 3.23 10.32
C ARG A 155 6.42 3.64 9.46
N LYS A 156 6.72 4.39 8.41
CA LYS A 156 5.76 4.72 7.36
C LYS A 156 5.86 3.68 6.25
N ILE A 157 4.72 3.29 5.72
CA ILE A 157 4.59 2.28 4.68
C ILE A 157 3.82 2.92 3.53
N VAL A 158 4.38 2.83 2.33
CA VAL A 158 3.67 3.20 1.10
C VAL A 158 3.60 1.96 0.24
N ALA A 159 2.39 1.55 -0.13
CA ALA A 159 2.15 0.44 -1.03
C ALA A 159 1.43 0.92 -2.29
N THR A 160 1.86 0.44 -3.44
CA THR A 160 1.23 0.70 -4.74
C THR A 160 0.79 -0.64 -5.33
N GLY A 161 -0.51 -0.80 -5.54
CA GLY A 161 -1.11 -1.98 -6.16
C GLY A 161 -1.47 -1.69 -7.62
N THR A 162 -1.24 -2.65 -8.51
CA THR A 162 -1.54 -2.57 -9.93
C THR A 162 -2.37 -3.77 -10.37
N VAL A 163 -3.51 -3.51 -11.00
CA VAL A 163 -4.38 -4.55 -11.58
C VAL A 163 -4.86 -4.07 -12.94
N ASP A 164 -4.62 -4.86 -13.99
CA ASP A 164 -5.07 -4.57 -15.36
C ASP A 164 -4.71 -3.14 -15.84
N GLY A 165 -3.51 -2.67 -15.49
CA GLY A 165 -3.02 -1.33 -15.82
C GLY A 165 -3.52 -0.18 -14.94
N VAL A 166 -4.46 -0.45 -14.01
CA VAL A 166 -4.91 0.52 -13.01
C VAL A 166 -4.00 0.46 -11.79
N THR A 167 -3.39 1.58 -11.44
CA THR A 167 -2.51 1.70 -10.27
C THR A 167 -3.18 2.49 -9.15
N ARG A 168 -3.18 1.96 -7.92
CA ARG A 168 -3.63 2.66 -6.72
C ARG A 168 -2.52 2.65 -5.68
N ARG A 169 -2.41 3.73 -4.89
CA ARG A 169 -1.42 3.86 -3.82
C ARG A 169 -2.11 4.05 -2.49
N VAL A 170 -1.58 3.42 -1.46
CA VAL A 170 -2.07 3.49 -0.08
C VAL A 170 -0.90 3.79 0.85
N TYR A 171 -1.16 4.63 1.83
CA TYR A 171 -0.25 4.93 2.93
C TYR A 171 -0.77 4.27 4.20
N GLU A 172 0.14 3.70 4.99
CA GLU A 172 -0.16 3.14 6.30
C GLU A 172 1.00 3.42 7.27
N GLU A 173 0.68 3.67 8.54
CA GLU A 173 1.70 3.77 9.58
C GLU A 173 1.69 2.50 10.44
N ALA A 174 2.87 1.94 10.68
CA ALA A 174 3.06 0.86 11.64
C ALA A 174 3.81 1.37 12.87
N ARG A 175 3.31 1.02 14.05
CA ARG A 175 3.96 1.33 15.33
C ARG A 175 4.29 0.06 16.10
N ALA A 176 5.45 0.06 16.73
CA ALA A 176 5.87 -0.95 17.69
C ALA A 176 6.31 -0.26 18.98
N ALA A 177 6.11 -0.94 20.11
CA ALA A 177 6.67 -0.53 21.38
C ALA A 177 7.73 -1.55 21.79
N ALA A 178 8.84 -1.06 22.30
CA ALA A 178 9.88 -1.88 22.86
C ALA A 178 10.15 -1.47 24.29
N THR A 179 10.22 -2.46 25.18
CA THR A 179 10.61 -2.27 26.56
C THR A 179 11.90 -3.03 26.83
N ALA A 180 12.95 -2.34 27.25
CA ALA A 180 14.20 -2.95 27.67
C ALA A 180 14.35 -2.83 29.19
N ASN A 181 14.58 -3.95 29.85
CA ASN A 181 14.91 -4.00 31.27
C ASN A 181 16.43 -3.85 31.42
N VAL A 182 16.86 -2.84 32.15
CA VAL A 182 18.26 -2.58 32.48
C VAL A 182 18.50 -3.11 33.89
N VAL A 183 19.33 -4.15 33.99
CA VAL A 183 19.80 -4.71 35.24
C VAL A 183 21.19 -4.14 35.51
N GLY A 184 21.27 -3.28 36.53
CA GLY A 184 22.55 -2.74 37.00
C GLY A 184 23.21 -3.72 37.96
N ALA A 185 24.38 -4.25 37.59
CA ALA A 185 25.26 -4.95 38.51
C ALA A 185 26.65 -4.33 38.44
N LEU A 186 27.21 -3.92 39.59
CA LEU A 186 28.58 -3.42 39.72
C LEU A 186 28.92 -2.20 38.83
N GLY A 187 27.99 -1.27 38.64
CA GLY A 187 28.22 -0.05 37.84
C GLY A 187 28.17 -0.25 36.32
N ILE A 188 27.87 -1.47 35.86
CA ILE A 188 27.63 -1.79 34.45
C ILE A 188 26.12 -1.95 34.25
N ASN A 189 25.55 -1.14 33.36
CA ASN A 189 24.17 -1.31 32.90
C ASN A 189 24.14 -2.43 31.86
N LEU A 190 23.57 -3.58 32.23
CA LEU A 190 23.33 -4.70 31.32
C LEU A 190 21.87 -4.73 30.94
N ILE A 191 21.56 -4.93 29.66
CA ILE A 191 20.19 -5.19 29.22
C ILE A 191 19.84 -6.62 29.66
N GLY A 192 19.04 -6.76 30.72
CA GLY A 192 18.62 -8.05 31.26
C GLY A 192 17.50 -8.71 30.44
N GLY A 193 16.82 -7.95 29.58
CA GLY A 193 15.86 -8.48 28.63
C GLY A 193 15.22 -7.37 27.80
N VAL A 194 14.87 -7.69 26.56
CA VAL A 194 14.09 -6.80 25.67
C VAL A 194 12.79 -7.49 25.32
N THR A 195 11.67 -6.82 25.59
CA THR A 195 10.36 -7.22 25.13
C THR A 195 9.97 -6.31 23.97
N LEU A 196 9.78 -6.91 22.79
CA LEU A 196 9.27 -6.22 21.62
C LEU A 196 7.81 -6.56 21.40
N GLN A 197 6.99 -5.54 21.28
CA GLN A 197 5.64 -5.69 20.76
C GLN A 197 5.69 -5.68 19.23
N LEU A 198 4.93 -6.59 18.61
CA LEU A 198 4.77 -6.65 17.17
C LEU A 198 4.34 -5.29 16.62
N ALA A 199 4.87 -4.92 15.46
CA ALA A 199 4.41 -3.79 14.68
C ALA A 199 2.92 -3.98 14.36
N ARG A 200 2.11 -2.98 14.72
CA ARG A 200 0.68 -2.95 14.41
C ARG A 200 0.38 -1.72 13.55
N PRO A 201 -0.52 -1.86 12.56
CA PRO A 201 -1.01 -0.71 11.83
C PRO A 201 -1.77 0.22 12.78
N VAL A 202 -1.60 1.52 12.59
CA VAL A 202 -2.29 2.53 13.40
C VAL A 202 -3.70 2.71 12.84
N PRO A 203 -4.76 2.52 13.64
CA PRO A 203 -6.13 2.69 13.18
C PRO A 203 -6.35 4.07 12.55
N GLY A 204 -7.01 4.12 11.39
CA GLY A 204 -7.32 5.36 10.67
C GLY A 204 -6.15 5.99 9.89
N THR A 205 -4.98 5.34 9.83
CA THR A 205 -3.85 5.82 9.00
C THR A 205 -3.84 5.28 7.58
N LEU A 206 -4.62 4.23 7.32
CA LEU A 206 -4.81 3.69 5.97
C LEU A 206 -5.59 4.71 5.13
N ARG A 207 -4.92 5.32 4.15
CA ARG A 207 -5.56 6.26 3.22
C ARG A 207 -5.01 6.13 1.81
N GLU A 208 -5.89 6.33 0.85
CA GLU A 208 -5.53 6.33 -0.56
C GLU A 208 -4.77 7.61 -0.90
N CYS A 209 -3.71 7.47 -1.69
CA CYS A 209 -2.86 8.58 -2.12
C CYS A 209 -2.92 8.74 -3.63
N ILE A 210 -2.74 9.96 -4.09
CA ILE A 210 -2.61 10.23 -5.52
C ILE A 210 -1.22 9.73 -5.95
N PRO A 211 -1.11 8.84 -6.94
CA PRO A 211 0.18 8.43 -7.48
C PRO A 211 0.75 9.62 -8.26
N ASN A 212 1.65 10.39 -7.64
CA ASN A 212 2.43 11.36 -8.37
C ASN A 212 3.36 10.59 -9.31
N GLY A 213 3.25 10.85 -10.62
CA GLY A 213 4.06 10.22 -11.69
C GLY A 213 5.53 10.64 -11.70
N GLY A 214 6.13 10.86 -10.53
CA GLY A 214 7.51 11.32 -10.38
C GLY A 214 8.26 10.51 -9.34
N THR A 215 9.57 10.40 -9.54
CA THR A 215 10.58 9.87 -8.63
C THR A 215 10.74 10.76 -7.40
N SER A 216 9.66 11.01 -6.64
CA SER A 216 9.79 11.77 -5.39
C SER A 216 10.71 11.00 -4.44
N ALA A 217 11.70 11.69 -3.87
CA ALA A 217 12.59 11.14 -2.84
C ALA A 217 11.81 10.70 -1.59
N ASP A 218 10.58 11.22 -1.42
CA ASP A 218 9.62 10.81 -0.42
C ASP A 218 8.33 10.30 -1.08
N PRO A 219 8.06 8.97 -1.10
CA PRO A 219 6.83 8.39 -1.64
C PRO A 219 5.57 8.75 -0.84
N SER A 220 5.72 9.35 0.36
CA SER A 220 4.61 9.83 1.19
C SER A 220 4.21 11.28 0.92
N SER A 221 4.94 12.04 0.09
CA SER A 221 4.63 13.47 -0.13
C SER A 221 3.33 13.75 -0.90
N SER A 222 2.63 12.70 -1.35
CA SER A 222 1.31 12.76 -1.98
C SER A 222 0.22 12.04 -1.17
N CYS A 223 0.52 11.84 0.13
CA CYS A 223 -0.24 11.25 1.22
C CYS A 223 -0.14 12.16 2.47
#